data_AF-A0AB34JQK2-F1
#
_entry.id   AF-A0AB34JQK2-F1
#
_cell.length_a   1.000
_cell.length_b   1.000
_cell.length_c   1.000
_cell.angle_alpha   90.00
_cell.angle_beta   90.00
_cell.angle_gamma   90.00
#
_symmetry.space_group_name_H-M   'P 1'
#
loop_
_entity.id
_entity.type
_entity.pdbx_description
1 polymer ?
#
loop_
_entity_poly.entity_id
_entity_poly.type
_entity_poly.pdbx_seq_one_letter_code
_entity_poly.pdbx_strand_id
1 'polypeptide(L)'
;MSEHVLRPEHNEALVEYIRFQRRKRDTCVAEVAAEFKELKESRLFEDSYTREDVEALIDGLLAVVRGTMKRDMQTSMNSSVLLLKQVLEQAEKAGISIVTDYAATEDRALLDAVAAWESSIGAGTVAPQLKARAALGGARASAPLAVIGHATDPQLVAEVQELRSENASLADRFQKLQVQCTSILTEKTELKAQVESMSRGGEEVVMLNEQVLRLQEELAQAREAAASQQTAEAPTSGVEALLEELRVSQQMVAELSSKLDDANSELLAKLEKSKPFLNLRSMLNKKNVIVRDLRELLKANGIEAANDVVATEE
;
A
#
# COMPACT_ATOMS: atom_id res chain seq x y z
N MET A 1 -22.34 24.69 11.69
CA MET A 1 -22.54 25.19 10.31
C MET A 1 -21.62 26.38 10.12
N SER A 2 -20.36 26.12 9.83
CA SER A 2 -19.40 27.19 9.51
C SER A 2 -19.68 27.63 8.07
N GLU A 3 -20.35 28.76 7.92
CA GLU A 3 -20.40 29.51 6.66
C GLU A 3 -18.99 29.49 6.04
N HIS A 4 -18.90 29.01 4.79
CA HIS A 4 -17.64 28.76 4.08
C HIS A 4 -16.96 30.07 3.68
N VAL A 5 -16.51 30.85 4.66
CA VAL A 5 -15.67 32.03 4.43
C VAL A 5 -14.37 31.58 3.79
N LEU A 6 -14.06 32.12 2.60
CA LEU A 6 -12.75 31.96 1.97
C LEU A 6 -11.67 32.30 2.99
N ARG A 7 -10.55 31.56 2.98
CA ARG A 7 -9.41 31.89 3.85
C ARG A 7 -9.01 33.36 3.64
N PRO A 8 -8.58 34.09 4.68
CA PRO A 8 -8.24 35.51 4.56
C PRO A 8 -7.27 35.81 3.42
N GLU A 9 -6.25 34.96 3.25
CA GLU A 9 -5.25 35.06 2.16
C GLU A 9 -5.90 34.95 0.77
N HIS A 10 -6.84 34.01 0.59
CA HIS A 10 -7.56 33.85 -0.68
C HIS A 10 -8.53 35.02 -0.92
N ASN A 11 -9.15 35.54 0.14
CA ASN A 11 -9.99 36.72 0.05
C ASN A 11 -9.18 37.95 -0.36
N GLU A 12 -7.99 38.13 0.21
CA GLU A 12 -7.06 39.21 -0.16
C GLU A 12 -6.61 39.09 -1.62
N ALA A 13 -6.23 37.88 -2.07
CA ALA A 13 -5.89 37.65 -3.47
C ALA A 13 -7.02 38.01 -4.45
N LEU A 14 -8.29 37.73 -4.10
CA LEU A 14 -9.43 38.15 -4.92
C LEU A 14 -9.62 39.67 -4.92
N VAL A 15 -9.43 40.33 -3.77
CA VAL A 15 -9.48 41.79 -3.68
C VAL A 15 -8.41 42.44 -4.56
N GLU A 16 -7.17 41.93 -4.52
CA GLU A 16 -6.08 42.38 -5.37
C GLU A 16 -6.39 42.19 -6.85
N TYR A 17 -6.95 41.04 -7.22
CA TYR A 17 -7.35 40.73 -8.58
C TYR A 17 -8.44 41.68 -9.08
N ILE A 18 -9.45 42.00 -8.27
CA ILE A 18 -10.47 42.98 -8.68
C ILE A 18 -9.88 44.38 -8.84
N ARG A 19 -9.00 44.82 -7.93
CA ARG A 19 -8.29 46.11 -8.09
C ARG A 19 -7.43 46.14 -9.35
N PHE A 20 -6.81 45.02 -9.71
CA PHE A 20 -6.09 44.88 -10.97
C PHE A 20 -7.02 44.99 -12.18
N GLN A 21 -8.17 44.30 -12.18
CA GLN A 21 -9.13 44.36 -13.28
C GLN A 21 -9.78 45.74 -13.41
N ARG A 22 -10.05 46.43 -12.30
CA ARG A 22 -10.52 47.82 -12.30
C ARG A 22 -9.53 48.76 -12.99
N ARG A 23 -8.24 48.68 -12.63
CA ARG A 23 -7.18 49.47 -13.28
C ARG A 23 -7.14 49.21 -14.78
N LYS A 24 -7.20 47.94 -15.20
CA LYS A 24 -7.24 47.57 -16.62
C LYS A 24 -8.46 48.15 -17.35
N ARG A 25 -9.65 48.07 -16.74
CA ARG A 25 -10.87 48.67 -17.31
C ARG A 25 -10.71 50.18 -17.46
N ASP A 26 -10.22 50.86 -16.43
CA ASP A 26 -10.07 52.31 -16.44
C ASP A 26 -9.03 52.75 -17.49
N THR A 27 -7.93 51.99 -17.66
CA THR A 27 -6.98 52.18 -18.77
C THR A 27 -7.64 52.02 -20.14
N CYS A 28 -8.40 50.93 -20.35
CA CYS A 28 -9.09 50.65 -21.61
C CYS A 28 -10.07 51.79 -22.00
N VAL A 29 -10.83 52.29 -21.02
CA VAL A 29 -11.73 53.44 -21.23
C VAL A 29 -10.94 54.72 -21.57
N ALA A 30 -9.82 54.95 -20.88
CA ALA A 30 -8.95 56.10 -21.16
C ALA A 30 -8.32 56.03 -22.55
N GLU A 31 -7.90 54.85 -23.00
CA GLU A 31 -7.37 54.63 -24.35
C GLU A 31 -8.43 54.93 -25.41
N VAL A 32 -9.67 54.46 -25.26
CA VAL A 32 -10.76 54.84 -26.18
C VAL A 32 -10.98 56.35 -26.18
N ALA A 33 -11.06 56.97 -25.01
CA ALA A 33 -11.23 58.42 -24.93
C ALA A 33 -10.09 59.18 -25.63
N ALA A 34 -8.86 58.65 -25.56
CA ALA A 34 -7.70 59.18 -26.27
C ALA A 34 -7.86 59.06 -27.80
N GLU A 35 -8.38 57.96 -28.34
CA GLU A 35 -8.64 57.83 -29.79
C GLU A 35 -9.66 58.87 -30.29
N PHE A 36 -10.70 59.13 -29.51
CA PHE A 36 -11.67 60.18 -29.84
C PHE A 36 -11.06 61.58 -29.76
N LYS A 37 -10.19 61.81 -28.78
CA LYS A 37 -9.46 63.07 -28.64
C LYS A 37 -8.50 63.27 -29.81
N GLU A 38 -7.74 62.24 -30.17
CA GLU A 38 -6.82 62.26 -31.30
C GLU A 38 -7.55 62.56 -32.60
N LEU A 39 -8.72 61.94 -32.85
CA LEU A 39 -9.52 62.26 -34.04
C LEU A 39 -9.91 63.74 -34.07
N LYS A 40 -10.36 64.28 -32.93
CA LYS A 40 -10.77 65.69 -32.82
C LYS A 40 -9.61 66.64 -33.09
N GLU A 41 -8.43 66.32 -32.60
CA GLU A 41 -7.24 67.19 -32.71
C GLU A 41 -6.52 67.04 -34.06
N SER A 42 -6.54 65.84 -34.67
CA SER A 42 -5.74 65.53 -35.88
C SER A 42 -6.54 65.52 -37.18
N ARG A 43 -7.85 65.21 -37.15
CA ARG A 43 -8.66 65.05 -38.36
C ARG A 43 -9.93 65.90 -38.41
N LEU A 44 -10.46 66.33 -37.26
CA LEU A 44 -11.65 67.18 -37.16
C LEU A 44 -11.29 68.66 -36.92
N PHE A 45 -10.49 69.26 -37.81
CA PHE A 45 -9.99 70.64 -37.69
C PHE A 45 -10.52 71.64 -38.75
N GLU A 46 -11.28 71.17 -39.74
CA GLU A 46 -11.81 72.02 -40.82
C GLU A 46 -13.16 72.64 -40.44
N ASP A 47 -13.46 73.83 -40.96
CA ASP A 47 -14.70 74.56 -40.66
C ASP A 47 -15.93 73.99 -41.39
N SER A 48 -15.72 73.23 -42.46
CA SER A 48 -16.79 72.63 -43.28
C SER A 48 -16.40 71.24 -43.75
N TYR A 49 -17.32 70.28 -43.61
CA TYR A 49 -17.14 68.90 -44.08
C TYR A 49 -18.23 68.51 -45.06
N THR A 50 -17.86 67.74 -46.09
CA THR A 50 -18.86 67.04 -46.90
C THR A 50 -19.38 65.82 -46.14
N ARG A 51 -20.50 65.27 -46.61
CA ARG A 51 -21.04 64.02 -46.06
C ARG A 51 -20.02 62.88 -46.15
N GLU A 52 -19.32 62.76 -47.28
CA GLU A 52 -18.33 61.71 -47.54
C GLU A 52 -17.15 61.82 -46.57
N ASP A 53 -16.70 63.05 -46.27
CA ASP A 53 -15.64 63.27 -45.28
C ASP A 53 -16.05 62.82 -43.89
N VAL A 54 -17.27 63.18 -43.46
CA VAL A 54 -17.80 62.77 -42.14
C VAL A 54 -17.96 61.25 -42.05
N GLU A 55 -18.49 60.60 -43.10
CA GLU A 55 -18.59 59.13 -43.16
C GLU A 55 -17.19 58.49 -43.03
N ALA A 56 -16.19 58.98 -43.77
CA ALA A 56 -14.82 58.49 -43.71
C ALA A 56 -14.13 58.72 -42.34
N LEU A 57 -14.42 59.84 -41.67
CA LEU A 57 -13.93 60.12 -40.32
C LEU A 57 -14.52 59.14 -39.29
N ILE A 58 -15.83 58.90 -39.36
CA ILE A 58 -16.54 57.98 -38.47
C ILE A 58 -16.08 56.54 -38.69
N ASP A 59 -15.96 56.09 -39.94
CA ASP A 59 -15.50 54.74 -40.27
C ASP A 59 -14.05 54.51 -39.84
N GLY A 60 -13.19 55.52 -40.00
CA GLY A 60 -11.82 55.50 -39.50
C GLY A 60 -11.77 55.36 -37.98
N LEU A 61 -12.54 56.18 -37.25
CA LEU A 61 -12.62 56.08 -35.79
C LEU A 61 -13.17 54.72 -35.33
N LEU A 62 -14.22 54.22 -36.00
CA LEU A 62 -14.79 52.90 -35.71
C LEU A 62 -13.75 51.79 -35.88
N ALA A 63 -12.95 51.83 -36.94
CA ALA A 63 -11.89 50.85 -37.18
C ALA A 63 -10.83 50.87 -36.07
N VAL A 64 -10.39 52.07 -35.66
CA VAL A 64 -9.39 52.25 -34.60
C VAL A 64 -9.94 51.78 -33.25
N VAL A 65 -11.11 52.27 -32.84
CA VAL A 65 -11.75 51.88 -31.56
C VAL A 65 -12.02 50.38 -31.52
N ARG A 66 -12.50 49.77 -32.62
CA ARG A 66 -12.69 48.33 -32.71
C ARG A 66 -11.37 47.58 -32.55
N GLY A 67 -10.29 48.09 -33.14
CA GLY A 67 -8.93 47.55 -32.99
C GLY A 67 -8.46 47.57 -31.54
N THR A 68 -8.62 48.71 -30.86
CA THR A 68 -8.26 48.89 -29.45
C THR A 68 -9.06 47.96 -28.54
N MET A 69 -10.39 47.95 -28.65
CA MET A 69 -11.25 47.05 -27.88
C MET A 69 -10.92 45.57 -28.12
N LYS A 70 -10.68 45.17 -29.37
CA LYS A 70 -10.33 43.77 -29.68
C LYS A 70 -9.02 43.34 -29.03
N ARG A 71 -8.01 44.21 -29.06
CA ARG A 71 -6.70 43.96 -28.44
C ARG A 71 -6.84 43.81 -26.92
N ASP A 72 -7.61 44.68 -26.29
CA ASP A 72 -7.82 44.68 -24.84
C ASP A 72 -8.64 43.47 -24.38
N MET A 73 -9.72 43.15 -25.09
CA MET A 73 -10.52 41.95 -24.81
C MET A 73 -9.68 40.68 -24.95
N GLN A 74 -8.85 40.58 -25.99
CA GLN A 74 -7.96 39.43 -26.19
C GLN A 74 -6.92 39.33 -25.07
N THR A 75 -6.35 40.47 -24.65
CA THR A 75 -5.40 40.51 -23.53
C THR A 75 -6.07 40.13 -22.21
N SER A 76 -7.29 40.57 -21.96
CA SER A 76 -8.09 40.20 -20.79
C SER A 76 -8.40 38.70 -20.79
N MET A 77 -8.84 38.15 -21.91
CA MET A 77 -9.10 36.71 -22.08
C MET A 77 -7.84 35.88 -21.79
N ASN A 78 -6.70 36.23 -22.41
CA ASN A 78 -5.44 35.53 -22.19
C ASN A 78 -5.02 35.57 -20.71
N SER A 79 -5.18 36.73 -20.05
CA SER A 79 -4.89 36.89 -18.62
C SER A 79 -5.78 36.02 -17.74
N SER A 80 -7.08 35.91 -18.05
CA SER A 80 -8.02 35.06 -17.31
C SER A 80 -7.73 33.58 -17.49
N VAL A 81 -7.38 33.14 -18.71
CA VAL A 81 -6.98 31.76 -18.99
C VAL A 81 -5.70 31.40 -18.22
N LEU A 82 -4.72 32.30 -18.17
CA LEU A 82 -3.50 32.07 -17.41
C LEU A 82 -3.77 31.92 -15.90
N LEU A 83 -4.62 32.77 -15.34
CA LEU A 83 -5.02 32.66 -13.94
C LEU A 83 -5.70 31.31 -13.65
N LEU A 84 -6.67 30.92 -14.50
CA LEU A 84 -7.38 29.65 -14.34
C LEU A 84 -6.41 28.46 -14.43
N LYS A 85 -5.48 28.49 -15.41
CA LYS A 85 -4.44 27.46 -15.55
C LYS A 85 -3.59 27.34 -14.29
N GLN A 86 -3.12 28.46 -13.73
CA GLN A 86 -2.32 28.45 -12.51
C GLN A 86 -3.07 27.84 -11.31
N VAL A 87 -4.35 28.17 -11.14
CA VAL A 87 -5.18 27.60 -10.08
C VAL A 87 -5.38 26.09 -10.27
N LEU A 88 -5.66 25.64 -11.49
CA LEU A 88 -5.84 24.23 -11.80
C LEU A 88 -4.54 23.42 -11.61
N GLU A 89 -3.39 23.94 -12.02
CA GLU A 89 -2.08 23.29 -11.80
C GLU A 89 -1.73 23.17 -10.31
N GLN A 90 -2.06 24.19 -9.50
CA GLN A 90 -1.85 24.14 -8.06
C GLN A 90 -2.76 23.09 -7.40
N ALA A 91 -4.00 22.99 -7.86
CA ALA A 91 -4.94 22.00 -7.37
C ALA A 91 -4.52 20.57 -7.74
N GLU A 92 -4.07 20.35 -8.97
CA GLU A 92 -3.56 19.06 -9.43
C GLU A 92 -2.33 18.61 -8.64
N LYS A 93 -1.36 19.52 -8.39
CA LYS A 93 -0.21 19.25 -7.52
C LYS A 93 -0.62 18.89 -6.08
N ALA A 94 -1.74 19.41 -5.61
CA ALA A 94 -2.31 19.09 -4.30
C ALA A 94 -3.20 17.83 -4.32
N GLY A 95 -3.38 17.17 -5.48
CA GLY A 95 -4.27 16.02 -5.66
C GLY A 95 -5.75 16.37 -5.57
N ILE A 96 -6.12 17.63 -5.80
CA ILE A 96 -7.50 18.14 -5.71
C ILE A 96 -8.07 18.30 -7.11
N SER A 97 -9.19 17.63 -7.38
CA SER A 97 -9.97 17.86 -8.61
C SER A 97 -10.89 19.07 -8.42
N ILE A 98 -10.71 20.10 -9.25
CA ILE A 98 -11.59 21.27 -9.30
C ILE A 98 -12.53 21.13 -10.49
N VAL A 99 -13.84 21.27 -10.24
CA VAL A 99 -14.87 21.37 -11.28
C VAL A 99 -15.27 22.82 -11.44
N THR A 100 -15.17 23.36 -12.66
CA THR A 100 -15.62 24.71 -13.00
C THR A 100 -17.04 24.67 -13.57
N ASP A 101 -17.92 25.50 -13.02
CA ASP A 101 -19.28 25.71 -13.53
C ASP A 101 -19.32 26.97 -14.37
N TYR A 102 -19.24 26.81 -15.69
CA TYR A 102 -19.30 27.93 -16.62
C TYR A 102 -20.67 28.62 -16.65
N ALA A 103 -21.77 27.88 -16.42
CA ALA A 103 -23.11 28.46 -16.43
C ALA A 103 -23.28 29.46 -15.26
N ALA A 104 -22.68 29.18 -14.10
CA ALA A 104 -22.66 30.11 -12.98
C ALA A 104 -21.91 31.42 -13.29
N THR A 105 -20.95 31.42 -14.21
CA THR A 105 -20.23 32.65 -14.61
C THR A 105 -21.07 33.59 -15.46
N GLU A 106 -22.18 33.10 -16.02
CA GLU A 106 -23.14 33.87 -16.81
C GLU A 106 -24.39 34.25 -16.00
N ASP A 107 -24.51 33.78 -14.74
CA ASP A 107 -25.63 34.12 -13.87
C ASP A 107 -25.61 35.61 -13.52
N ARG A 108 -26.66 36.31 -13.95
CA ARG A 108 -26.80 37.75 -13.77
C ARG A 108 -26.81 38.16 -12.30
N ALA A 109 -27.43 37.38 -11.42
CA ALA A 109 -27.48 37.69 -9.99
C ALA A 109 -26.09 37.57 -9.35
N LEU A 110 -25.29 36.58 -9.75
CA LEU A 110 -23.92 36.43 -9.28
C LEU A 110 -23.02 37.56 -9.81
N LEU A 111 -23.19 37.95 -11.08
CA LEU A 111 -22.48 39.09 -11.66
C LEU A 111 -22.82 40.41 -10.97
N ASP A 112 -24.11 40.66 -10.69
CA ASP A 112 -24.55 41.87 -9.99
C ASP A 112 -24.04 41.88 -8.53
N ALA A 113 -23.96 40.72 -7.86
CA ALA A 113 -23.36 40.61 -6.52
C ALA A 113 -21.85 40.91 -6.53
N VAL A 114 -21.11 40.44 -7.55
CA VAL A 114 -19.69 40.77 -7.72
C VAL A 114 -19.51 42.26 -8.04
N ALA A 115 -20.38 42.85 -8.87
CA ALA A 115 -20.33 44.28 -9.17
C ALA A 115 -20.60 45.17 -7.94
N ALA A 116 -21.57 44.77 -7.10
CA ALA A 116 -21.83 45.43 -5.82
C ALA A 116 -20.60 45.33 -4.89
N TRP A 117 -19.97 44.16 -4.83
CA TRP A 117 -18.75 43.96 -4.04
C TRP A 117 -17.57 44.77 -4.57
N GLU A 118 -17.34 44.80 -5.89
CA GLU A 118 -16.31 45.63 -6.52
C GLU A 118 -16.42 47.08 -6.04
N SER A 119 -17.65 47.59 -6.00
CA SER A 119 -17.94 48.95 -5.56
C SER A 119 -17.65 49.18 -4.07
N SER A 120 -17.69 48.14 -3.24
CA SER A 120 -17.48 48.21 -1.78
C SER A 120 -16.06 47.87 -1.31
N ILE A 121 -15.16 47.38 -2.18
CA ILE A 121 -13.79 46.92 -1.82
C ILE A 121 -12.93 47.97 -1.10
N GLY A 122 -13.27 49.26 -1.18
CA GLY A 122 -12.62 50.32 -0.40
C GLY A 122 -12.87 50.25 1.13
N ALA A 123 -13.89 49.50 1.57
CA ALA A 123 -14.36 49.47 2.97
C ALA A 123 -13.98 48.19 3.75
N GLY A 124 -13.00 47.40 3.27
CA GLY A 124 -12.56 46.18 3.94
C GLY A 124 -13.55 45.00 3.83
N THR A 125 -14.36 44.99 2.79
CA THR A 125 -15.43 43.99 2.59
C THR A 125 -14.92 42.65 2.09
N VAL A 126 -15.37 41.56 2.71
CA VAL A 126 -15.10 40.17 2.31
C VAL A 126 -15.82 39.83 1.01
N ALA A 127 -15.24 38.93 0.21
CA ALA A 127 -15.83 38.40 -1.01
C ALA A 127 -17.23 37.85 -0.75
N PRO A 128 -18.22 38.17 -1.61
CA PRO A 128 -19.57 37.68 -1.46
C PRO A 128 -19.56 36.14 -1.59
N GLN A 129 -20.33 35.49 -0.72
CA GLN A 129 -20.60 34.07 -0.85
C GLN A 129 -21.45 33.86 -2.11
N LEU A 130 -20.80 33.45 -3.19
CA LEU A 130 -21.53 32.96 -4.37
C LEU A 130 -22.15 31.63 -3.95
N LYS A 131 -23.46 31.63 -3.65
CA LYS A 131 -24.19 30.41 -3.29
C LYS A 131 -23.87 29.36 -4.35
N ALA A 132 -23.30 28.24 -3.93
CA ALA A 132 -23.07 27.12 -4.81
C ALA A 132 -24.37 26.81 -5.54
N ARG A 133 -24.33 26.94 -6.88
CA ARG A 133 -25.41 26.82 -7.87
C ARG A 133 -26.34 28.03 -7.99
N ALA A 134 -26.15 28.72 -9.10
CA ALA A 134 -27.27 29.27 -9.87
C ALA A 134 -28.39 28.22 -9.91
N ALA A 135 -29.49 28.47 -9.20
CA ALA A 135 -30.68 27.63 -9.27
C ALA A 135 -31.43 27.94 -10.59
N LEU A 136 -30.76 27.73 -11.72
CA LEU A 136 -31.43 27.69 -13.02
C LEU A 136 -32.08 26.31 -13.15
N GLY A 137 -33.38 26.33 -13.44
CA GLY A 137 -34.30 25.22 -13.27
C GLY A 137 -33.87 23.90 -13.93
N GLY A 138 -34.27 22.80 -13.30
CA GLY A 138 -34.26 21.47 -13.92
C GLY A 138 -33.12 20.57 -13.44
N ALA A 139 -33.38 19.84 -12.36
CA ALA A 139 -32.85 18.51 -12.05
C ALA A 139 -31.43 18.18 -12.55
N ARG A 140 -30.42 18.51 -11.74
CA ARG A 140 -29.56 17.48 -11.16
C ARG A 140 -29.39 17.83 -9.70
N ALA A 141 -30.07 17.13 -8.79
CA ALA A 141 -29.54 17.02 -7.45
C ALA A 141 -28.08 16.55 -7.61
N SER A 142 -27.12 17.43 -7.34
CA SER A 142 -25.74 17.00 -7.22
C SER A 142 -25.76 15.91 -6.16
N ALA A 143 -25.23 14.74 -6.51
CA ALA A 143 -25.00 13.68 -5.53
C ALA A 143 -24.40 14.31 -4.26
N PRO A 144 -24.83 13.88 -3.06
CA PRO A 144 -24.34 14.44 -1.81
C PRO A 144 -22.81 14.49 -1.84
N LEU A 145 -22.26 15.61 -1.36
CA LEU A 145 -20.83 15.89 -1.30
C LEU A 145 -20.06 14.64 -0.85
N ALA A 146 -19.01 14.31 -1.61
CA ALA A 146 -18.07 13.26 -1.24
C ALA A 146 -17.53 13.57 0.16
N VAL A 147 -17.83 12.67 1.11
CA VAL A 147 -17.29 12.68 2.45
C VAL A 147 -15.76 12.62 2.32
N ILE A 148 -15.07 13.58 2.93
CA ILE A 148 -13.61 13.60 3.06
C ILE A 148 -13.15 12.20 3.50
N GLY A 149 -12.38 11.53 2.63
CA GLY A 149 -11.90 10.16 2.85
C GLY A 149 -12.39 9.10 1.84
N HIS A 150 -13.26 9.45 0.88
CA HIS A 150 -13.62 8.56 -0.22
C HIS A 150 -13.01 9.07 -1.53
N ALA A 151 -12.04 8.34 -2.06
CA ALA A 151 -11.51 8.57 -3.40
C ALA A 151 -12.66 8.46 -4.41
N THR A 152 -12.83 9.47 -5.26
CA THR A 152 -13.89 9.49 -6.29
C THR A 152 -13.41 8.96 -7.64
N ASP A 153 -12.11 8.79 -7.80
CA ASP A 153 -11.53 8.15 -8.98
C ASP A 153 -11.64 6.62 -8.82
N PRO A 154 -12.32 5.90 -9.74
CA PRO A 154 -12.41 4.44 -9.67
C PRO A 154 -11.04 3.75 -9.65
N GLN A 155 -9.99 4.35 -10.20
CA GLN A 155 -8.62 3.82 -10.11
C GLN A 155 -8.05 3.96 -8.69
N LEU A 156 -8.19 5.13 -8.07
CA LEU A 156 -7.76 5.35 -6.67
C LEU A 156 -8.58 4.51 -5.68
N VAL A 157 -9.87 4.27 -5.95
CA VAL A 157 -10.69 3.37 -5.11
C VAL A 157 -10.19 1.93 -5.20
N ALA A 158 -9.86 1.46 -6.40
CA ALA A 158 -9.30 0.13 -6.60
C ALA A 158 -7.94 -0.01 -5.88
N GLU A 159 -7.07 0.99 -6.01
CA GLU A 159 -5.77 1.03 -5.33
C GLU A 159 -5.91 1.07 -3.81
N VAL A 160 -6.81 1.90 -3.27
CA VAL A 160 -7.08 1.94 -1.82
C VAL A 160 -7.64 0.60 -1.31
N GLN A 161 -8.48 -0.07 -2.10
CA GLN A 161 -9.02 -1.38 -1.75
C GLN A 161 -7.94 -2.47 -1.79
N GLU A 162 -7.06 -2.43 -2.78
CA GLU A 162 -5.91 -3.30 -2.91
C GLU A 162 -4.93 -3.10 -1.73
N LEU A 163 -4.53 -1.86 -1.45
CA LEU A 163 -3.66 -1.53 -0.31
C LEU A 163 -4.28 -1.90 1.05
N ARG A 164 -5.61 -1.83 1.20
CA ARG A 164 -6.30 -2.31 2.41
C ARG A 164 -6.30 -3.83 2.51
N SER A 165 -6.51 -4.52 1.39
CA SER A 165 -6.43 -5.98 1.32
C SER A 165 -5.01 -6.48 1.61
N GLU A 166 -4.00 -5.82 1.06
CA GLU A 166 -2.59 -6.11 1.34
C GLU A 166 -2.24 -5.88 2.81
N ASN A 167 -2.65 -4.75 3.40
CA ASN A 167 -2.45 -4.49 4.82
C ASN A 167 -3.14 -5.54 5.71
N ALA A 168 -4.36 -5.95 5.37
CA ALA A 168 -5.05 -7.02 6.10
C ALA A 168 -4.32 -8.36 5.99
N SER A 169 -3.82 -8.71 4.80
CA SER A 169 -3.00 -9.90 4.56
C SER A 169 -1.67 -9.87 5.32
N LEU A 170 -1.00 -8.71 5.33
CA LEU A 170 0.23 -8.49 6.10
C LEU A 170 -0.02 -8.62 7.60
N ALA A 171 -1.12 -8.06 8.11
CA ALA A 171 -1.50 -8.18 9.52
C ALA A 171 -1.79 -9.64 9.92
N ASP A 172 -2.51 -10.40 9.10
CA ASP A 172 -2.77 -11.83 9.33
C ASP A 172 -1.47 -12.65 9.31
N ARG A 173 -0.57 -12.38 8.36
CA ARG A 173 0.76 -13.01 8.32
C ARG A 173 1.58 -12.66 9.55
N PHE A 174 1.57 -11.40 9.98
CA PHE A 174 2.29 -10.96 11.18
C PHE A 174 1.74 -11.65 12.43
N GLN A 175 0.41 -11.75 12.57
CA GLN A 175 -0.23 -12.45 13.68
C GLN A 175 0.12 -13.94 13.69
N LYS A 176 0.09 -14.61 12.52
CA LYS A 176 0.51 -16.01 12.39
C LYS A 176 1.98 -16.20 12.77
N LEU A 177 2.86 -15.32 12.30
CA LEU A 177 4.28 -15.35 12.64
C LEU A 177 4.50 -15.13 14.14
N GLN A 178 3.74 -14.21 14.76
CA GLN A 178 3.79 -13.95 16.19
C GLN A 178 3.37 -15.18 17.00
N VAL A 179 2.28 -15.86 16.61
CA VAL A 179 1.83 -17.11 17.24
C VAL A 179 2.88 -18.22 17.10
N GLN A 180 3.47 -18.35 15.91
CA GLN A 180 4.54 -19.32 15.66
C GLN A 180 5.78 -19.02 16.51
N CYS A 181 6.22 -17.77 16.60
CA CYS A 181 7.32 -17.37 17.48
C CYS A 181 7.02 -17.69 18.94
N THR A 182 5.80 -17.45 19.43
CA THR A 182 5.43 -17.82 20.79
C THR A 182 5.44 -19.33 21.01
N SER A 183 4.96 -20.13 20.06
CA SER A 183 5.00 -21.61 20.12
C SER A 183 6.43 -22.13 20.15
N ILE A 184 7.30 -21.61 19.27
CA ILE A 184 8.71 -22.00 19.22
C ILE A 184 9.41 -21.62 20.54
N LEU A 185 9.07 -20.48 21.14
CA LEU A 185 9.62 -20.08 22.44
C LEU A 185 9.17 -21.02 23.56
N THR A 186 7.90 -21.42 23.60
CA THR A 186 7.40 -22.38 24.60
C THR A 186 8.04 -23.75 24.42
N GLU A 187 8.11 -24.26 23.19
CA GLU A 187 8.79 -25.52 22.87
C GLU A 187 10.27 -25.46 23.24
N LYS A 188 10.95 -24.35 22.94
CA LYS A 188 12.35 -24.14 23.35
C LYS A 188 12.51 -24.18 24.87
N THR A 189 11.58 -23.58 25.63
CA THR A 189 11.63 -23.63 27.10
C THR A 189 11.37 -25.03 27.64
N GLU A 190 10.44 -25.79 27.06
CA GLU A 190 10.13 -27.16 27.46
C GLU A 190 11.29 -28.11 27.12
N LEU A 191 11.83 -28.04 25.91
CA LEU A 191 12.98 -28.83 25.49
C LEU A 191 14.21 -28.51 26.35
N LYS A 192 14.43 -27.23 26.68
CA LYS A 192 15.52 -26.85 27.58
C LYS A 192 15.34 -27.45 28.98
N ALA A 193 14.12 -27.41 29.53
CA ALA A 193 13.81 -28.04 30.82
C ALA A 193 14.00 -29.57 30.77
N GLN A 194 13.62 -30.21 29.67
CA GLN A 194 13.81 -31.65 29.47
C GLN A 194 15.30 -32.01 29.39
N VAL A 195 16.11 -31.22 28.70
CA VAL A 195 17.58 -31.40 28.63
C VAL A 195 18.21 -31.22 30.02
N GLU A 196 17.80 -30.20 30.79
CA GLU A 196 18.28 -30.01 32.16
C GLU A 196 17.89 -31.19 33.08
N SER A 197 16.68 -31.73 32.93
CA SER A 197 16.22 -32.94 33.63
C SER A 197 17.04 -34.18 33.25
N MET A 198 17.30 -34.39 31.96
CA MET A 198 18.11 -35.52 31.50
C MET A 198 19.57 -35.41 31.94
N SER A 199 20.13 -34.21 31.96
CA SER A 199 21.47 -33.95 32.50
C SER A 199 21.57 -34.37 33.97
N ARG A 200 20.57 -34.02 34.79
CA ARG A 200 20.51 -34.44 36.20
C ARG A 200 20.37 -35.96 36.36
N GLY A 201 19.51 -36.59 35.56
CA GLY A 201 19.41 -38.06 35.54
C GLY A 201 20.70 -38.75 35.11
N GLY A 202 21.47 -38.14 34.19
CA GLY A 202 22.80 -38.59 33.81
C GLY A 202 23.81 -38.53 34.96
N GLU A 203 23.78 -37.46 35.76
CA GLU A 203 24.61 -37.34 36.98
C GLU A 203 24.25 -38.44 38.00
N GLU A 204 22.97 -38.74 38.19
CA GLU A 204 22.53 -39.85 39.06
C GLU A 204 23.01 -41.21 38.56
N VAL A 205 22.98 -41.47 37.24
CA VAL A 205 23.50 -42.71 36.65
C VAL A 205 25.01 -42.82 36.83
N VAL A 206 25.76 -41.74 36.68
CA VAL A 206 27.21 -41.73 36.92
C VAL A 206 27.51 -42.05 38.39
N MET A 207 26.79 -41.45 39.33
CA MET A 207 26.92 -41.72 40.77
C MET A 207 26.58 -43.17 41.12
N LEU A 208 25.50 -43.72 40.56
CA LEU A 208 25.13 -45.12 40.75
C LEU A 208 26.19 -46.06 40.18
N ASN A 209 26.73 -45.74 39.00
CA ASN A 209 27.75 -46.57 38.35
C ASN A 209 29.06 -46.55 39.15
N GLU A 210 29.43 -45.41 39.73
CA GLU A 210 30.57 -45.31 40.64
C GLU A 210 30.35 -46.14 41.93
N GLN A 211 29.13 -46.12 42.48
CA GLN A 211 28.77 -46.95 43.63
C GLN A 211 28.76 -48.45 43.30
N VAL A 212 28.27 -48.83 42.12
CA VAL A 212 28.33 -50.21 41.61
C VAL A 212 29.79 -50.65 41.44
N LEU A 213 30.66 -49.79 40.91
CA LEU A 213 32.08 -50.10 40.75
C LEU A 213 32.75 -50.37 42.11
N ARG A 214 32.48 -49.53 43.12
CA ARG A 214 32.97 -49.74 44.49
C ARG A 214 32.45 -51.04 45.09
N LEU A 215 31.15 -51.33 44.94
CA LEU A 215 30.56 -52.58 45.43
C LEU A 215 31.12 -53.81 44.71
N GLN A 216 31.44 -53.70 43.41
CA GLN A 216 32.12 -54.76 42.65
C GLN A 216 33.54 -54.97 43.13
N GLU A 217 34.26 -53.90 43.48
CA GLU A 217 35.61 -53.97 44.03
C GLU A 217 35.60 -54.56 45.45
N GLU A 218 34.64 -54.19 46.30
CA GLU A 218 34.39 -54.82 47.60
C GLU A 218 34.02 -56.30 47.48
N LEU A 219 33.16 -56.66 46.51
CA LEU A 219 32.82 -58.05 46.20
C LEU A 219 34.01 -58.84 45.66
N ALA A 220 34.86 -58.22 44.85
CA ALA A 220 36.08 -58.83 44.34
C ALA A 220 37.06 -59.10 45.48
N GLN A 221 37.27 -58.14 46.38
CA GLN A 221 38.09 -58.31 47.59
C GLN A 221 37.51 -59.38 48.54
N ALA A 222 36.19 -59.41 48.72
CA ALA A 222 35.51 -60.45 49.50
C ALA A 222 35.60 -61.84 48.83
N ARG A 223 35.53 -61.91 47.49
CA ARG A 223 35.75 -63.14 46.73
C ARG A 223 37.21 -63.58 46.73
N GLU A 224 38.19 -62.68 46.73
CA GLU A 224 39.61 -63.00 46.87
C GLU A 224 39.92 -63.49 48.30
N ALA A 225 39.29 -62.89 49.31
CA ALA A 225 39.31 -63.34 50.68
C ALA A 225 38.64 -64.72 50.85
N ALA A 226 37.55 -65.00 50.12
CA ALA A 226 36.88 -66.30 50.10
C ALA A 226 37.65 -67.34 49.26
N ALA A 227 38.28 -66.94 48.15
CA ALA A 227 39.11 -67.79 47.29
C ALA A 227 40.43 -68.19 47.97
N SER A 228 40.90 -67.38 48.93
CA SER A 228 41.99 -67.75 49.84
C SER A 228 41.59 -68.81 50.87
N GLN A 229 40.30 -69.21 50.94
CA GLN A 229 39.77 -70.17 51.93
C GLN A 229 39.09 -71.41 51.36
N GLN A 230 38.93 -71.62 50.06
CA GLN A 230 38.28 -72.84 49.57
C GLN A 230 38.75 -73.30 48.18
N THR A 231 39.49 -74.40 48.20
CA THR A 231 39.62 -75.39 47.13
C THR A 231 38.29 -76.08 46.84
N ALA A 232 38.13 -76.46 45.56
CA ALA A 232 37.39 -77.60 45.02
C ALA A 232 35.96 -77.39 44.48
N GLU A 233 35.85 -77.81 43.22
CA GLU A 233 34.70 -78.44 42.52
C GLU A 233 33.61 -77.56 41.90
N ALA A 234 33.52 -77.68 40.57
CA ALA A 234 32.38 -77.31 39.75
C ALA A 234 31.22 -78.31 39.91
N PRO A 235 30.00 -77.90 39.56
CA PRO A 235 29.17 -78.76 38.74
C PRO A 235 28.60 -78.02 37.51
N THR A 236 28.59 -78.74 36.40
CA THR A 236 28.28 -78.35 35.03
C THR A 236 26.77 -78.21 34.71
N SER A 237 25.88 -77.90 35.67
CA SER A 237 24.44 -77.72 35.37
C SER A 237 24.00 -76.26 35.19
N GLY A 238 24.69 -75.30 35.80
CA GLY A 238 24.34 -73.88 35.71
C GLY A 238 24.67 -73.26 34.35
N VAL A 239 25.71 -73.74 33.68
CA VAL A 239 26.16 -73.21 32.37
C VAL A 239 25.17 -73.56 31.26
N GLU A 240 24.61 -74.77 31.27
CA GLU A 240 23.58 -75.19 30.31
C GLU A 240 22.27 -74.42 30.51
N ALA A 241 21.86 -74.17 31.76
CA ALA A 241 20.70 -73.34 32.07
C ALA A 241 20.88 -71.88 31.60
N LEU A 242 22.07 -71.31 31.79
CA LEU A 242 22.40 -69.96 31.34
C LEU A 242 22.48 -69.85 29.81
N LEU A 243 22.95 -70.89 29.11
CA LEU A 243 22.95 -70.93 27.64
C LEU A 243 21.54 -71.01 27.07
N GLU A 244 20.64 -71.76 27.72
CA GLU A 244 19.24 -71.82 27.30
C GLU A 244 18.51 -70.51 27.60
N GLU A 245 18.79 -69.87 28.75
CA GLU A 245 18.24 -68.55 29.09
C GLU A 245 18.76 -67.45 28.14
N LEU A 246 20.04 -67.53 27.73
CA LEU A 246 20.61 -66.65 26.70
C LEU A 246 19.96 -66.90 25.34
N ARG A 247 19.70 -68.16 24.97
CA ARG A 247 19.02 -68.53 23.71
C ARG A 247 17.58 -68.00 23.69
N VAL A 248 16.86 -68.13 24.79
CA VAL A 248 15.50 -67.59 24.96
C VAL A 248 15.53 -66.06 24.91
N SER A 249 16.49 -65.41 25.56
CA SER A 249 16.65 -63.95 25.50
C SER A 249 16.99 -63.47 24.08
N GLN A 250 17.83 -64.19 23.34
CA GLN A 250 18.14 -63.87 21.95
C GLN A 250 16.94 -64.06 21.02
N GLN A 251 16.12 -65.10 21.24
CA GLN A 251 14.87 -65.30 20.51
C GLN A 251 13.85 -64.18 20.82
N MET A 252 13.74 -63.76 22.09
CA MET A 252 12.87 -62.66 22.49
C MET A 252 13.29 -61.33 21.85
N VAL A 253 14.60 -61.05 21.78
CA VAL A 253 15.14 -59.85 21.11
C VAL A 253 14.86 -59.88 19.61
N ALA A 254 15.04 -61.03 18.94
CA ALA A 254 14.73 -61.19 17.52
C ALA A 254 13.22 -61.04 17.22
N GLU A 255 12.36 -61.55 18.11
CA GLU A 255 10.92 -61.38 17.97
C GLU A 255 10.49 -59.92 18.19
N LEU A 256 11.09 -59.23 19.16
CA LEU A 256 10.85 -57.80 19.38
C LEU A 256 11.37 -56.94 18.23
N SER A 257 12.53 -57.26 17.65
CA SER A 257 13.04 -56.53 16.48
C SER A 257 12.13 -56.71 15.27
N SER A 258 11.64 -57.93 15.02
CA SER A 258 10.66 -58.20 13.95
C SER A 258 9.36 -57.42 14.17
N LYS A 259 8.83 -57.40 15.40
CA LYS A 259 7.62 -56.62 15.72
C LYS A 259 7.83 -55.12 15.56
N LEU A 260 9.02 -54.61 15.84
CA LEU A 260 9.38 -53.21 15.64
C LEU A 260 9.41 -52.85 14.15
N ASP A 261 10.01 -53.71 13.33
CA ASP A 261 10.07 -53.52 11.88
C ASP A 261 8.68 -53.58 11.23
N ASP A 262 7.84 -54.53 11.64
CA ASP A 262 6.45 -54.63 11.19
C ASP A 262 5.65 -53.37 11.57
N ALA A 263 5.77 -52.89 12.81
CA ALA A 263 5.10 -51.68 13.28
C ALA A 263 5.59 -50.42 12.53
N ASN A 264 6.89 -50.32 12.27
CA ASN A 264 7.48 -49.21 11.50
C ASN A 264 6.97 -49.23 10.05
N SER A 265 6.90 -50.40 9.42
CA SER A 265 6.38 -50.55 8.05
C SER A 265 4.90 -50.15 7.95
N GLU A 266 4.08 -50.51 8.95
CA GLU A 266 2.67 -50.14 9.01
C GLU A 266 2.47 -48.64 9.22
N LEU A 267 3.29 -48.02 10.08
CA LEU A 267 3.28 -46.57 10.28
C LEU A 267 3.67 -45.80 9.01
N LEU A 268 4.70 -46.25 8.28
CA LEU A 268 5.08 -45.67 7.00
C LEU A 268 3.95 -45.80 5.97
N ALA A 269 3.33 -46.99 5.85
CA ALA A 269 2.20 -47.21 4.96
C ALA A 269 0.99 -46.34 5.33
N LYS A 270 0.73 -46.12 6.63
CA LYS A 270 -0.32 -45.20 7.11
C LYS A 270 0.01 -43.74 6.82
N LEU A 271 1.29 -43.35 6.92
CA LEU A 271 1.73 -41.99 6.62
C LEU A 271 1.60 -41.68 5.12
N GLU A 272 1.99 -42.60 4.24
CA GLU A 272 1.80 -42.45 2.79
C GLU A 272 0.34 -42.34 2.37
N LYS A 273 -0.54 -43.09 3.04
CA LYS A 273 -1.99 -43.06 2.82
C LYS A 273 -2.69 -41.92 3.57
N SER A 274 -1.96 -41.17 4.41
CA SER A 274 -2.53 -40.13 5.24
C SER A 274 -3.00 -38.96 4.37
N LYS A 275 -4.20 -38.45 4.66
CA LYS A 275 -4.84 -37.35 3.92
C LYS A 275 -3.95 -36.10 3.79
N PRO A 276 -3.21 -35.65 4.82
CA PRO A 276 -2.26 -34.55 4.70
C PRO A 276 -1.10 -34.84 3.73
N PHE A 277 -0.57 -36.07 3.71
CA PHE A 277 0.53 -36.46 2.81
C PHE A 277 0.07 -36.56 1.35
N LEU A 278 -1.10 -37.15 1.11
CA LEU A 278 -1.73 -37.17 -0.22
C LEU A 278 -2.06 -35.76 -0.72
N ASN A 279 -2.54 -34.88 0.17
CA ASN A 279 -2.79 -33.47 -0.16
C ASN A 279 -1.50 -32.72 -0.48
N LEU A 280 -0.43 -32.94 0.30
CA LEU A 280 0.89 -32.35 0.07
C LEU A 280 1.46 -32.82 -1.27
N ARG A 281 1.40 -34.12 -1.56
CA ARG A 281 1.84 -34.70 -2.84
C ARG A 281 1.05 -34.14 -4.02
N SER A 282 -0.27 -34.02 -3.89
CA SER A 282 -1.12 -33.40 -4.91
C SER A 282 -0.77 -31.92 -5.13
N MET A 283 -0.55 -31.16 -4.06
CA MET A 283 -0.15 -29.76 -4.13
C MET A 283 1.23 -29.59 -4.77
N LEU A 284 2.19 -30.45 -4.42
CA LEU A 284 3.54 -30.43 -4.98
C LEU A 284 3.52 -30.72 -6.48
N ASN A 285 2.75 -31.72 -6.91
CA ASN A 285 2.56 -32.03 -8.32
C ASN A 285 1.93 -30.86 -9.09
N LYS A 286 0.90 -30.20 -8.52
CA LYS A 286 0.29 -29.00 -9.12
C LYS A 286 1.29 -27.85 -9.24
N LYS A 287 2.07 -27.59 -8.19
CA LYS A 287 3.12 -26.56 -8.21
C LYS A 287 4.20 -26.89 -9.24
N ASN A 288 4.61 -28.14 -9.37
CA ASN A 288 5.58 -28.56 -10.38
C ASN A 288 5.07 -28.36 -11.81
N VAL A 289 3.77 -28.60 -12.07
CA VAL A 289 3.15 -28.28 -13.36
C VAL A 289 3.18 -26.77 -13.61
N ILE A 290 2.74 -25.96 -12.64
CA ILE A 290 2.76 -24.49 -12.77
C ILE A 290 4.18 -23.96 -13.00
N VAL A 291 5.16 -24.50 -12.28
CA VAL A 291 6.58 -24.12 -12.46
C VAL A 291 7.08 -24.51 -13.84
N ARG A 292 6.66 -25.67 -14.38
CA ARG A 292 7.00 -26.08 -15.75
C ARG A 292 6.38 -25.13 -16.77
N ASP A 293 5.09 -24.82 -16.64
CA ASP A 293 4.37 -23.93 -17.55
C ASP A 293 4.96 -22.52 -17.53
N LEU A 294 5.31 -22.00 -16.34
CA LEU A 294 6.00 -20.72 -16.19
C LEU A 294 7.39 -20.73 -16.81
N ARG A 295 8.15 -21.83 -16.68
CA ARG A 295 9.46 -21.98 -17.33
C ARG A 295 9.33 -22.00 -18.86
N GLU A 296 8.33 -22.70 -19.39
CA GLU A 296 8.04 -22.71 -20.84
C GLU A 296 7.64 -21.32 -21.34
N LEU A 297 6.83 -20.58 -20.59
CA LEU A 297 6.38 -19.23 -20.93
C LEU A 297 7.54 -18.22 -20.86
N LEU A 298 8.40 -18.32 -19.85
CA LEU A 298 9.62 -17.49 -19.75
C LEU A 298 10.58 -17.76 -20.91
N LYS A 299 10.78 -19.04 -21.27
CA LYS A 299 11.60 -19.45 -22.42
C LYS A 299 11.02 -18.92 -23.75
N ALA A 300 9.70 -18.97 -23.93
CA ALA A 300 9.03 -18.44 -25.11
C ALA A 300 9.19 -16.91 -25.26
N ASN A 301 9.41 -16.19 -24.15
CA ASN A 301 9.62 -14.74 -24.13
C ASN A 301 11.10 -14.34 -24.04
N GLY A 302 12.03 -15.28 -24.26
CA GLY A 302 13.47 -14.99 -24.35
C GLY A 302 14.14 -14.67 -23.00
N ILE A 303 13.51 -15.04 -21.88
CA ILE A 303 14.04 -14.83 -20.53
C ILE A 303 14.61 -16.16 -20.03
N GLU A 304 15.93 -16.25 -19.92
CA GLU A 304 16.60 -17.40 -19.29
C GLU A 304 16.33 -17.39 -17.78
N ALA A 305 15.73 -18.46 -17.26
CA ALA A 305 15.52 -18.62 -15.83
C ALA A 305 16.86 -18.96 -15.15
N ALA A 306 17.24 -18.17 -14.14
CA ALA A 306 18.44 -18.42 -13.35
C ALA A 306 18.34 -19.79 -12.65
N ASN A 307 19.34 -20.65 -12.92
CA ASN A 307 19.52 -22.02 -12.43
C ASN A 307 18.75 -23.13 -13.17
N ASP A 308 19.04 -23.30 -14.46
CA ASP A 308 19.06 -24.63 -15.06
C ASP A 308 20.23 -25.43 -14.47
N VAL A 309 20.04 -26.00 -13.28
CA VAL A 309 20.80 -27.19 -12.90
C VAL A 309 20.27 -28.29 -13.79
N VAL A 310 21.05 -28.61 -14.82
CA VAL A 310 20.93 -29.81 -15.62
C VAL A 310 20.81 -30.98 -14.64
N ALA A 311 19.60 -31.53 -14.50
CA ALA A 311 19.44 -32.84 -13.93
C ALA A 311 20.09 -33.80 -14.91
N THR A 312 21.35 -34.13 -14.67
CA THR A 312 22.00 -35.29 -15.26
C THR A 312 21.21 -36.51 -14.82
N GLU A 313 20.56 -37.15 -15.78
CA GLU A 313 19.97 -38.48 -15.63
C GLU A 313 21.11 -39.47 -15.32
N GLU A 314 21.02 -40.13 -14.16
CA GLU A 314 21.51 -41.49 -13.94
C GLU A 314 20.30 -42.44 -13.89
#